data_AF-A0A6G0V2J4-F1
#
_entry.id   AF-A0A6G0V2J4-F1
#
_cell.length_a   1.000
_cell.length_b   1.000
_cell.length_c   1.000
_cell.angle_alpha   90.00
_cell.angle_beta   90.00
_cell.angle_gamma   90.00
#
_symmetry.space_group_name_H-M   'P 1'
#
loop_
_entity.id
_entity.type
_entity.pdbx_description
1 polymer ?
#
loop_
_entity_poly.entity_id
_entity_poly.type
_entity_poly.pdbx_seq_one_letter_code
_entity_poly.pdbx_strand_id
1 'polypeptide(L)' 'MGICVSQFSSVGKNHVWSGDDLLPAFMYVVVRAQLQHLGAEIRLINDFCPQVSGSGQIDLMFTMLCASYVQICNEKTVP' A
#
# COMPACT_ATOMS: atom_id res chain seq x y z
N MET A 1 -2.99 -15.51 -6.42
CA MET A 1 -2.37 -14.18 -6.57
C MET A 1 -0.96 -14.25 -5.97
N GLY A 2 0.06 -14.75 -6.70
CA GLY A 2 1.38 -15.03 -6.07
C GLY A 2 2.57 -15.28 -7.02
N ILE A 3 2.41 -15.09 -8.33
CA ILE A 3 3.44 -15.46 -9.32
C ILE A 3 4.52 -14.37 -9.46
N CYS A 4 4.17 -13.08 -9.46
CA CYS A 4 5.16 -12.03 -9.66
C CYS A 4 6.18 -11.91 -8.52
N VAL A 5 5.74 -12.04 -7.26
CA VAL A 5 6.61 -11.80 -6.10
C VAL A 5 7.60 -12.96 -5.87
N SER A 6 7.21 -14.20 -6.15
CA SER A 6 8.08 -15.37 -6.00
C SER A 6 9.21 -15.44 -7.03
N GLN A 7 9.12 -14.71 -8.15
CA GLN A 7 10.20 -14.61 -9.14
C GLN A 7 11.36 -13.68 -8.71
N PHE A 8 11.13 -12.73 -7.81
CA PHE A 8 12.13 -11.72 -7.43
C PHE A 8 12.75 -11.92 -6.04
N SER A 9 12.38 -12.99 -5.33
CA SER A 9 12.86 -13.23 -3.97
C SER A 9 14.10 -14.10 -3.90
N SER A 10 15.12 -13.58 -3.22
CA SER A 10 16.32 -14.34 -2.84
C SER A 10 16.03 -15.46 -1.83
N VAL A 11 14.84 -15.50 -1.21
CA VAL A 11 14.52 -16.37 -0.05
C VAL A 11 13.88 -17.72 -0.47
N GLY A 12 13.72 -17.96 -1.78
CA GLY A 12 13.29 -19.27 -2.31
C GLY A 12 11.76 -19.44 -2.37
N LYS A 13 11.32 -20.51 -3.05
CA LYS A 13 9.92 -20.75 -3.43
C LYS A 13 8.95 -20.96 -2.25
N ASN A 14 9.46 -21.19 -1.05
CA ASN A 14 8.66 -21.48 0.15
C ASN A 14 8.54 -20.29 1.11
N HIS A 15 9.00 -19.09 0.73
CA HIS A 15 8.84 -17.91 1.57
C HIS A 15 7.36 -17.52 1.69
N VAL A 16 6.87 -17.41 2.92
CA VAL A 16 5.53 -16.88 3.21
C VAL A 16 5.66 -15.37 3.35
N TRP A 17 5.12 -14.65 2.37
CA TRP A 17 5.15 -13.19 2.35
C TRP A 17 4.24 -12.62 3.43
N SER A 18 4.84 -11.85 4.33
CA SER A 18 4.09 -11.03 5.27
C SER A 18 3.67 -9.70 4.62
N GLY A 19 2.73 -8.99 5.25
CA GLY A 19 2.38 -7.64 4.82
C GLY A 19 3.58 -6.70 4.85
N ASP A 20 4.49 -6.88 5.81
CA ASP A 20 5.70 -6.07 5.97
C ASP A 20 6.70 -6.30 4.83
N ASP A 21 6.80 -7.52 4.30
CA ASP A 21 7.64 -7.81 3.13
C ASP A 21 7.11 -7.11 1.87
N LEU A 22 5.79 -6.91 1.78
CA LEU A 22 5.12 -6.35 0.61
C LEU A 22 4.97 -4.82 0.68
N LEU A 23 4.96 -4.24 1.88
CA LEU A 23 4.74 -2.81 2.10
C LEU A 23 5.76 -1.92 1.36
N PRO A 24 7.07 -2.20 1.33
CA PRO A 24 8.03 -1.40 0.57
C PRO A 24 7.77 -1.42 -0.94
N ALA A 25 7.43 -2.60 -1.49
CA ALA A 25 7.10 -2.73 -2.91
C ALA A 25 5.80 -1.98 -3.25
N PHE A 26 4.80 -2.05 -2.36
CA PHE A 26 3.57 -1.30 -2.47
C PHE A 26 3.83 0.21 -2.45
N MET A 27 4.64 0.71 -1.51
CA MET A 27 5.00 2.12 -1.42
C MET A 27 5.74 2.60 -2.68
N TYR A 28 6.66 1.79 -3.22
CA TYR A 28 7.32 2.08 -4.50
C TYR A 28 6.32 2.27 -5.64
N VAL A 29 5.32 1.38 -5.73
CA VAL A 29 4.25 1.49 -6.74
C VAL A 29 3.42 2.76 -6.53
N VAL A 30 3.01 3.07 -5.30
CA VAL A 30 2.23 4.28 -4.98
C VAL A 30 2.97 5.56 -5.40
N VAL A 31 4.27 5.65 -5.09
CA VAL A 31 5.11 6.80 -5.48
C VAL A 31 5.21 6.90 -7.01
N ARG A 32 5.48 5.78 -7.69
CA ARG A 32 5.67 5.75 -9.15
C ARG A 32 4.38 5.91 -9.94
N ALA A 33 3.23 5.59 -9.35
CA ALA A 33 1.93 5.81 -9.95
C ALA A 33 1.58 7.31 -10.06
N GLN A 34 2.26 8.19 -9.32
CA GLN A 34 2.06 9.64 -9.37
C GLN A 34 0.58 10.04 -9.20
N LEU A 35 -0.11 9.37 -8.27
CA LEU A 35 -1.52 9.61 -7.96
C LEU A 35 -1.71 11.08 -7.58
N GLN A 36 -2.42 11.81 -8.45
CA GLN A 36 -2.69 13.23 -8.25
C GLN A 36 -3.62 13.40 -7.05
N HIS A 37 -3.32 14.39 -6.21
CA HIS A 37 -4.12 14.69 -5.02
C HIS A 37 -4.41 13.45 -4.13
N LEU A 38 -3.45 12.55 -3.97
CA LEU A 38 -3.62 11.27 -3.26
C LEU A 38 -4.33 11.40 -1.90
N GLY A 39 -4.04 12.45 -1.12
CA GLY A 39 -4.74 12.69 0.16
C GLY A 39 -6.24 12.98 0.01
N ALA A 40 -6.66 13.64 -1.06
CA ALA A 40 -8.07 13.89 -1.36
C ALA A 40 -8.79 12.61 -1.81
N GLU A 41 -8.14 11.78 -2.65
CA GLU A 41 -8.68 10.48 -3.08
C GLU A 41 -8.86 9.53 -1.89
N ILE A 42 -7.88 9.47 -0.97
CA ILE A 42 -7.99 8.70 0.28
C ILE A 42 -9.18 9.18 1.11
N ARG A 43 -9.34 10.50 1.27
CA ARG A 43 -10.47 11.06 2.01
C ARG A 43 -11.82 10.76 1.34
N LEU A 44 -11.88 10.84 0.01
CA LEU A 44 -13.08 10.48 -0.75
C LEU A 44 -13.50 9.03 -0.45
N ILE A 45 -12.56 8.08 -0.47
CA ILE A 45 -12.86 6.68 -0.14
C ILE A 45 -13.33 6.57 1.31
N ASN A 46 -12.63 7.20 2.25
CA ASN A 46 -13.00 7.16 3.67
C ASN A 46 -14.43 7.69 3.93
N ASP A 47 -14.81 8.76 3.25
CA ASP A 47 -16.05 9.48 3.52
C ASP A 47 -17.24 8.87 2.75
N PHE A 48 -17.00 8.29 1.57
CA PHE A 48 -18.06 7.83 0.66
C PHE A 48 -18.08 6.32 0.41
N CYS A 49 -17.13 5.54 0.93
CA CYS A 49 -17.09 4.10 0.78
C CYS A 49 -17.09 3.37 2.14
N PRO A 50 -18.16 3.45 2.95
CA PRO A 50 -18.24 2.80 4.26
C PRO A 50 -18.09 1.27 4.18
N GLN A 51 -18.36 0.67 3.02
CA GLN A 51 -18.16 -0.76 2.78
C GLN A 51 -16.69 -1.21 2.79
N VAL A 52 -15.74 -0.28 2.75
CA VAL A 52 -14.30 -0.59 2.87
C VAL A 52 -13.97 -1.03 4.29
N SER A 53 -14.57 -0.41 5.31
CA SER A 53 -14.37 -0.77 6.71
C SER A 53 -14.89 -2.18 7.00
N GLY A 54 -14.05 -3.05 7.57
CA GLY A 54 -14.42 -4.43 7.89
C GLY A 54 -14.48 -5.39 6.70
N SER A 55 -14.09 -4.95 5.51
CA SER A 55 -14.07 -5.78 4.28
C SER A 55 -12.87 -6.74 4.18
N GLY A 56 -12.17 -6.99 5.29
CA GLY A 56 -11.05 -7.91 5.37
C GLY A 56 -9.84 -7.42 4.58
N GLN A 57 -9.56 -8.05 3.44
CA GLN A 57 -8.37 -7.73 2.64
C GLN A 57 -8.42 -6.31 2.05
N ILE A 58 -9.60 -5.83 1.65
CA ILE A 58 -9.74 -4.49 1.08
C ILE A 58 -9.47 -3.43 2.16
N ASP A 59 -9.97 -3.62 3.37
CA ASP A 59 -9.68 -2.78 4.54
C ASP A 59 -8.17 -2.72 4.86
N LEU A 60 -7.51 -3.88 4.82
CA LEU A 60 -6.05 -3.98 4.99
C LEU A 60 -5.30 -3.21 3.90
N MET A 61 -5.69 -3.37 2.63
CA MET A 61 -5.06 -2.66 1.51
C MET A 61 -5.26 -1.15 1.59
N PHE A 62 -6.45 -0.71 2.00
CA PHE A 62 -6.74 0.70 2.22
C PHE A 62 -5.91 1.27 3.36
N THR A 63 -5.76 0.51 4.45
CA THR A 63 -4.86 0.86 5.56
C THR A 63 -3.40 1.00 5.09
N MET A 64 -2.90 0.08 4.26
CA MET A 64 -1.55 0.16 3.67
C MET A 64 -1.39 1.40 2.78
N LEU A 65 -2.43 1.80 2.03
CA LEU A 65 -2.44 3.03 1.24
C LEU A 65 -2.36 4.28 2.13
N CYS A 66 -3.14 4.35 3.19
CA CYS A 66 -3.11 5.43 4.17
C CYS A 66 -1.73 5.54 4.84
N ALA A 67 -1.16 4.43 5.29
CA ALA A 67 0.16 4.40 5.91
C ALA A 67 1.25 4.86 4.92
N SER A 68 1.19 4.40 3.67
CA SER A 68 2.13 4.81 2.61
C SER A 68 2.04 6.30 2.33
N TYR A 69 0.82 6.87 2.27
CA TYR A 69 0.63 8.31 2.11
C TYR A 69 1.28 9.12 3.22
N VAL A 70 1.08 8.72 4.49
CA VAL A 70 1.71 9.39 5.65
C VAL A 70 3.23 9.31 5.55
N GLN A 71 3.78 8.14 5.23
CA GLN A 71 5.22 7.96 5.08
C GLN A 71 5.80 8.85 3.97
N ILE A 72 5.16 8.90 2.80
CA ILE A 72 5.57 9.76 1.68
C ILE A 72 5.57 11.24 2.08
N CYS A 73 4.56 11.68 2.83
CA CYS A 73 4.49 13.05 3.32
C CYS A 73 5.61 13.36 4.33
N ASN A 74 5.90 12.45 5.24
CA ASN A 74 6.97 12.61 6.23
C ASN A 74 8.36 12.72 5.58
N GLU A 75 8.63 11.93 4.53
CA GLU A 75 9.90 12.02 3.79
C GLU A 75 10.03 13.33 3.00
N LYS A 76 8.93 13.86 2.46
CA LYS A 76 8.93 15.18 1.79
C LYS A 76 9.18 16.34 2.75
N THR A 77 8.92 16.17 4.04
CA THR A 77 9.14 17.19 5.07
C THR A 77 10.56 17.19 5.65
N VAL A 78 11.44 16.27 5.21
CA VAL A 78 12.85 16.30 5.56
C VAL A 78 13.57 17.27 4.60
N PRO A 79 14.25 18.32 5.10
CA PRO A 79 14.90 19.35 4.29
C PRO A 79 16.10 18.84 3.48
#